data_AF-A0A4Y1RHR0-F1
#
_entry.id   AF-A0A4Y1RHR0-F1
#
_cell.length_a   1.000
_cell.length_b   1.000
_cell.length_c   1.000
_cell.angle_alpha   90.00
_cell.angle_beta   90.00
_cell.angle_gamma   90.00
#
_symmetry.space_group_name_H-M   'P 1'
#
loop_
_entity.id
_entity.type
_entity.pdbx_description
1 polymer ?
#
loop_
_entity_poly.entity_id
_entity_poly.type
_entity_poly.pdbx_seq_one_letter_code
_entity_poly.pdbx_strand_id
1 'polypeptide(L)'
;MALSEDYYKQTCPDFQKIVRETVTVKQAGQPATAAGTLRLFFHDCMVEGCDASVFIASNHVNKAERDADINQSLSGDAFEVVVRAKTALELTCPGIVSCADILAEATRDLVTMVGGPFYPVKLGRKDGQVSLASKVDANLPKTNQTMDEIIKLFADKGFTIEEMVALTGGHTIGFSHCKEFTDRLFHYSPTTPTDPVMNPRFAEGLKKTCANYTTNPAMSAFNDVITPGKFDNIYYQNLKRGLGLLSSDHALVKDPRTMPLVELYSKNQEAFFKAFGHAMEKLGHHEIKTGQQGEVRRRIQTLHGILQKTCPDFESIVRDTVSLKQMANPTTAAGTLRLFFHDCMVEGCDASILISSNHINIAERDADINQSLSGDALEVVALAKTALELTCPGIVSCSDILAIATRNLVIMVGGPFYNVRLGRKDGKVSQASRVEANLIRSNRTMEDIINYFAVKGFTIEEMVALSGGHTIGFSHCKEFADRIFNYNRTTPTDPEMYQTLPKD
;
A
#
# COMPACT_ATOMS: atom_id res chain seq x y z
N MET A 1 -29.32 6.34 2.64
CA MET A 1 -29.74 5.43 3.72
C MET A 1 -29.00 5.84 4.98
N ALA A 2 -29.66 5.79 6.14
CA ALA A 2 -29.02 6.06 7.43
C ALA A 2 -28.11 4.88 7.83
N LEU A 3 -27.09 5.15 8.64
CA LEU A 3 -26.22 4.09 9.17
C LEU A 3 -27.00 3.17 10.13
N SER A 4 -26.68 1.88 10.12
CA SER A 4 -27.32 0.86 10.96
C SER A 4 -26.35 -0.27 11.31
N GLU A 5 -26.48 -0.87 12.49
CA GLU A 5 -25.69 -2.05 12.88
C GLU A 5 -26.05 -3.27 12.00
N ASP A 6 -27.31 -3.37 11.56
CA ASP A 6 -27.80 -4.46 10.72
C ASP A 6 -27.64 -4.18 9.20
N TYR A 7 -26.88 -3.14 8.80
CA TYR A 7 -26.83 -2.66 7.41
C TYR A 7 -26.51 -3.75 6.37
N TYR A 8 -25.56 -4.66 6.68
CA TYR A 8 -25.16 -5.74 5.78
C TYR A 8 -25.89 -7.07 6.01
N LYS A 9 -26.81 -7.16 6.96
CA LYS A 9 -27.43 -8.43 7.38
C LYS A 9 -28.12 -9.20 6.26
N GLN A 10 -28.67 -8.50 5.27
CA GLN A 10 -29.32 -9.11 4.10
C GLN A 10 -28.38 -9.23 2.89
N THR A 11 -27.50 -8.26 2.68
CA THR A 11 -26.69 -8.16 1.45
C THR A 11 -25.30 -8.80 1.57
N CYS A 12 -24.77 -8.92 2.78
CA CYS A 12 -23.52 -9.62 3.09
C CYS A 12 -23.57 -10.18 4.53
N PRO A 13 -24.34 -11.26 4.78
CA PRO A 13 -24.60 -11.76 6.13
C PRO A 13 -23.33 -12.15 6.91
N ASP A 14 -22.28 -12.58 6.20
CA ASP A 14 -21.01 -12.99 6.80
C ASP A 14 -20.04 -11.82 7.08
N PHE A 15 -20.45 -10.56 6.88
CA PHE A 15 -19.58 -9.38 7.01
C PHE A 15 -18.81 -9.36 8.34
N GLN A 16 -19.52 -9.38 9.47
CA GLN A 16 -18.90 -9.27 10.79
C GLN A 16 -18.01 -10.48 11.09
N LYS A 17 -18.43 -11.68 10.67
CA LYS A 17 -17.65 -12.91 10.83
C LYS A 17 -16.32 -12.82 10.08
N ILE A 18 -16.33 -12.42 8.81
CA ILE A 18 -15.13 -12.32 7.97
C ILE A 18 -14.17 -11.26 8.53
N VAL A 19 -14.68 -10.10 8.95
CA VAL A 19 -13.85 -9.06 9.58
C VAL A 19 -13.23 -9.61 10.87
N ARG A 20 -14.04 -10.23 11.74
CA ARG A 20 -13.59 -10.79 13.02
C ARG A 20 -12.52 -11.86 12.85
N GLU A 21 -12.69 -12.78 11.93
CA GLU A 21 -11.69 -13.83 11.63
C GLU A 21 -10.39 -13.20 11.10
N THR A 22 -10.50 -12.24 10.19
CA THR A 22 -9.33 -11.55 9.60
C THR A 22 -8.52 -10.82 10.67
N VAL A 23 -9.17 -10.01 11.51
CA VAL A 23 -8.48 -9.28 12.58
C VAL A 23 -7.91 -10.21 13.64
N THR A 24 -8.61 -11.32 13.94
CA THR A 24 -8.13 -12.32 14.90
C THR A 24 -6.80 -12.92 14.47
N VAL A 25 -6.73 -13.39 13.22
CA VAL A 25 -5.51 -13.97 12.65
C VAL A 25 -4.40 -12.91 12.58
N LYS A 26 -4.71 -11.69 12.14
CA LYS A 26 -3.70 -10.64 11.98
C LYS A 26 -3.13 -10.17 13.31
N GLN A 27 -3.97 -9.96 14.32
CA GLN A 27 -3.54 -9.55 15.66
C GLN A 27 -2.71 -10.62 16.36
N ALA A 28 -3.04 -11.91 16.17
CA ALA A 28 -2.28 -13.01 16.73
C ALA A 28 -0.86 -13.10 16.13
N GLY A 29 -0.72 -12.88 14.82
CA GLY A 29 0.58 -12.86 14.16
C GLY A 29 1.37 -11.57 14.39
N GLN A 30 0.69 -10.45 14.66
CA GLN A 30 1.31 -9.15 14.78
C GLN A 30 0.62 -8.27 15.83
N PRO A 31 1.15 -8.23 17.08
CA PRO A 31 0.51 -7.56 18.21
C PRO A 31 0.28 -6.05 18.03
N ALA A 32 1.07 -5.39 17.17
CA ALA A 32 0.93 -3.96 16.89
C ALA A 32 -0.30 -3.61 16.02
N THR A 33 -1.02 -4.61 15.48
CA THR A 33 -2.14 -4.39 14.56
C THR A 33 -3.26 -3.56 15.20
N ALA A 34 -3.63 -3.85 16.45
CA ALA A 34 -4.69 -3.15 17.15
C ALA A 34 -4.39 -1.65 17.32
N ALA A 35 -3.22 -1.31 17.87
CA ALA A 35 -2.82 0.09 18.05
C ALA A 35 -2.67 0.81 16.71
N GLY A 36 -2.08 0.14 15.71
CA GLY A 36 -1.93 0.69 14.37
C GLY A 36 -3.27 0.97 13.69
N THR A 37 -4.25 0.08 13.85
CA THR A 37 -5.59 0.22 13.22
C THR A 37 -6.42 1.29 13.92
N LEU A 38 -6.35 1.36 15.25
CA LEU A 38 -6.97 2.45 16.02
C LEU A 38 -6.45 3.82 15.58
N ARG A 39 -5.12 3.95 15.43
CA ARG A 39 -4.51 5.18 14.91
C ARG A 39 -4.95 5.46 13.47
N LEU A 40 -4.94 4.46 12.59
CA LEU A 40 -5.35 4.61 11.20
C LEU A 40 -6.79 5.12 11.08
N PHE A 41 -7.70 4.58 11.90
CA PHE A 41 -9.09 5.02 11.92
C PHE A 41 -9.25 6.48 12.37
N PHE A 42 -8.56 6.89 13.43
CA PHE A 42 -8.55 8.29 13.85
C PHE A 42 -8.00 9.21 12.75
N HIS A 43 -6.89 8.83 12.11
CA HIS A 43 -6.26 9.61 11.06
C HIS A 43 -7.13 9.76 9.81
N ASP A 44 -7.86 8.71 9.42
CA ASP A 44 -8.84 8.77 8.32
C ASP A 44 -9.97 9.75 8.67
N CYS A 45 -10.59 9.54 9.84
CA CYS A 45 -11.75 10.30 10.28
C CYS A 45 -11.50 11.81 10.43
N MET A 46 -10.31 12.23 10.86
CA MET A 46 -10.07 13.63 11.20
C MET A 46 -9.78 14.53 9.99
N VAL A 47 -9.42 13.97 8.83
CA VAL A 47 -9.00 14.76 7.66
C VAL A 47 -10.18 15.10 6.74
N GLU A 48 -10.72 14.11 6.00
CA GLU A 48 -11.86 14.28 5.07
C GLU A 48 -13.18 13.62 5.57
N GLY A 49 -13.12 13.00 6.75
CA GLY A 49 -14.19 12.21 7.36
C GLY A 49 -13.87 10.72 7.38
N CYS A 50 -14.69 9.93 8.09
CA CYS A 50 -14.47 8.48 8.17
C CYS A 50 -14.93 7.79 6.88
N ASP A 51 -14.15 7.92 5.82
CA ASP A 51 -14.53 7.49 4.46
C ASP A 51 -13.43 6.68 3.77
N ALA A 52 -12.40 6.23 4.49
CA ALA A 52 -11.28 5.48 3.94
C ALA A 52 -10.51 6.24 2.83
N SER A 53 -10.56 7.57 2.78
CA SER A 53 -9.74 8.39 1.89
C SER A 53 -8.24 8.15 2.10
N VAL A 54 -7.82 7.80 3.31
CA VAL A 54 -6.41 7.48 3.63
C VAL A 54 -5.86 6.28 2.83
N PHE A 55 -6.74 5.45 2.26
CA PHE A 55 -6.37 4.31 1.42
C PHE A 55 -6.20 4.66 -0.07
N ILE A 56 -6.54 5.89 -0.49
CA ILE A 56 -6.29 6.36 -1.86
C ILE A 56 -4.79 6.62 -2.01
N ALA A 57 -4.21 6.17 -3.12
CA ALA A 57 -2.79 6.36 -3.41
C ALA A 57 -2.55 7.67 -4.16
N SER A 58 -1.35 8.23 -3.99
CA SER A 58 -0.87 9.35 -4.79
C SER A 58 -0.81 8.99 -6.28
N ASN A 59 -0.92 10.01 -7.12
CA ASN A 59 -0.75 9.92 -8.57
C ASN A 59 0.13 11.08 -9.07
N HIS A 60 0.30 11.20 -10.39
CA HIS A 60 1.21 12.19 -10.99
C HIS A 60 0.83 13.65 -10.70
N VAL A 61 -0.43 13.93 -10.36
CA VAL A 61 -0.94 15.30 -10.16
C VAL A 61 -1.33 15.57 -8.71
N ASN A 62 -1.42 14.54 -7.86
CA ASN A 62 -1.91 14.65 -6.50
C ASN A 62 -1.13 13.77 -5.52
N LYS A 63 -0.75 14.37 -4.39
CA LYS A 63 -0.17 13.67 -3.24
C LYS A 63 -1.29 13.34 -2.24
N ALA A 64 -1.50 12.07 -1.97
CA ALA A 64 -2.56 11.56 -1.09
C ALA A 64 -2.22 11.73 0.40
N GLU A 65 -3.24 11.66 1.26
CA GLU A 65 -3.12 11.83 2.72
C GLU A 65 -2.05 10.93 3.33
N ARG A 66 -1.95 9.68 2.85
CA ARG A 66 -0.99 8.71 3.34
C ARG A 66 0.47 9.18 3.24
N ASP A 67 0.78 10.03 2.26
CA ASP A 67 2.15 10.50 2.01
C ASP A 67 2.49 11.81 2.76
N ALA A 68 1.56 12.34 3.57
CA ALA A 68 1.85 13.42 4.50
C ALA A 68 2.82 12.96 5.59
N ASP A 69 3.65 13.89 6.11
CA ASP A 69 4.76 13.55 7.02
C ASP A 69 4.32 12.74 8.25
N ILE A 70 3.28 13.21 8.95
CA ILE A 70 2.73 12.55 10.14
C ILE A 70 2.12 11.16 9.81
N ASN A 71 1.70 10.94 8.57
CA ASN A 71 1.09 9.69 8.12
C ASN A 71 2.11 8.64 7.65
N GLN A 72 3.38 9.02 7.42
CA GLN A 72 4.43 8.07 7.03
C GLN A 72 4.65 6.96 8.08
N SER A 73 4.38 7.26 9.35
CA SER A 73 4.51 6.33 10.46
C SER A 73 3.27 5.45 10.67
N LEU A 74 2.21 5.58 9.85
CA LEU A 74 1.02 4.73 9.96
C LEU A 74 1.39 3.27 9.71
N SER A 75 0.86 2.40 10.58
CA SER A 75 1.21 0.97 10.57
C SER A 75 0.80 0.31 9.26
N GLY A 76 1.71 -0.47 8.67
CA GLY A 76 1.39 -1.28 7.49
C GLY A 76 0.39 -2.37 7.78
N ASP A 77 0.48 -2.95 8.97
CA ASP A 77 -0.42 -4.01 9.42
C ASP A 77 -1.86 -3.53 9.50
N ALA A 78 -2.05 -2.24 9.85
CA ALA A 78 -3.36 -1.59 9.85
C ALA A 78 -3.96 -1.45 8.46
N PHE A 79 -3.16 -1.09 7.45
CA PHE A 79 -3.64 -1.11 6.07
C PHE A 79 -3.92 -2.55 5.60
N GLU A 80 -3.04 -3.47 5.95
CA GLU A 80 -3.12 -4.86 5.47
C GLU A 80 -4.35 -5.60 6.02
N VAL A 81 -4.72 -5.39 7.29
CA VAL A 81 -5.88 -6.07 7.88
C VAL A 81 -7.17 -5.68 7.14
N VAL A 82 -7.32 -4.40 6.78
CA VAL A 82 -8.46 -3.91 6.01
C VAL A 82 -8.44 -4.45 4.58
N VAL A 83 -7.27 -4.51 3.95
CA VAL A 83 -7.11 -5.08 2.59
C VAL A 83 -7.45 -6.57 2.55
N ARG A 84 -7.00 -7.35 3.54
CA ARG A 84 -7.32 -8.78 3.65
C ARG A 84 -8.81 -9.00 3.84
N ALA A 85 -9.43 -8.26 4.76
CA ALA A 85 -10.86 -8.34 5.01
C ALA A 85 -11.65 -7.94 3.75
N LYS A 86 -11.24 -6.85 3.10
CA LYS A 86 -11.85 -6.40 1.84
C LYS A 86 -11.74 -7.44 0.74
N THR A 87 -10.59 -8.09 0.60
CA THR A 87 -10.39 -9.14 -0.41
C THR A 87 -11.32 -10.33 -0.15
N ALA A 88 -11.43 -10.78 1.11
CA ALA A 88 -12.34 -11.86 1.47
C ALA A 88 -13.80 -11.47 1.23
N LEU A 89 -14.20 -10.27 1.63
CA LEU A 89 -15.55 -9.75 1.44
C LEU A 89 -15.91 -9.59 -0.04
N GLU A 90 -14.99 -9.19 -0.90
CA GLU A 90 -15.24 -9.11 -2.34
C GLU A 90 -15.39 -10.49 -3.00
N LEU A 91 -14.87 -11.56 -2.40
CA LEU A 91 -15.14 -12.93 -2.85
C LEU A 91 -16.51 -13.43 -2.39
N THR A 92 -16.97 -12.99 -1.21
CA THR A 92 -18.25 -13.43 -0.63
C THR A 92 -19.45 -12.59 -1.09
N CYS A 93 -19.31 -11.26 -1.12
CA CYS A 93 -20.35 -10.30 -1.42
C CYS A 93 -19.79 -9.13 -2.28
N PRO A 94 -19.53 -9.38 -3.58
CA PRO A 94 -18.82 -8.45 -4.45
C PRO A 94 -19.48 -7.07 -4.57
N GLY A 95 -18.71 -6.00 -4.39
CA GLY A 95 -19.16 -4.62 -4.57
C GLY A 95 -20.17 -4.11 -3.53
N ILE A 96 -20.36 -4.82 -2.42
CA ILE A 96 -21.35 -4.47 -1.39
C ILE A 96 -20.75 -3.62 -0.27
N VAL A 97 -19.60 -4.04 0.27
CA VAL A 97 -19.05 -3.50 1.52
C VAL A 97 -17.98 -2.44 1.26
N SER A 98 -18.07 -1.26 1.86
CA SER A 98 -17.04 -0.20 1.73
C SER A 98 -15.78 -0.50 2.55
N CYS A 99 -14.65 0.10 2.17
CA CYS A 99 -13.42 0.03 2.97
C CYS A 99 -13.58 0.81 4.29
N ALA A 100 -14.34 1.90 4.28
CA ALA A 100 -14.67 2.70 5.46
C ALA A 100 -15.36 1.87 6.55
N ASP A 101 -16.36 1.05 6.19
CA ASP A 101 -17.04 0.18 7.15
C ASP A 101 -16.14 -0.97 7.65
N ILE A 102 -15.28 -1.51 6.80
CA ILE A 102 -14.30 -2.53 7.23
C ILE A 102 -13.33 -1.94 8.24
N LEU A 103 -12.80 -0.74 8.00
CA LEU A 103 -11.88 -0.07 8.92
C LEU A 103 -12.56 0.23 10.27
N ALA A 104 -13.81 0.70 10.27
CA ALA A 104 -14.56 0.97 11.49
C ALA A 104 -14.83 -0.31 12.32
N GLU A 105 -15.33 -1.37 11.68
CA GLU A 105 -15.62 -2.65 12.34
C GLU A 105 -14.33 -3.32 12.85
N ALA A 106 -13.28 -3.33 12.02
CA ALA A 106 -11.98 -3.91 12.39
C ALA A 106 -11.36 -3.19 13.60
N THR A 107 -11.48 -1.86 13.66
CA THR A 107 -10.98 -1.06 14.79
C THR A 107 -11.68 -1.45 16.09
N ARG A 108 -13.01 -1.55 16.09
CA ARG A 108 -13.78 -1.98 17.27
C ARG A 108 -13.36 -3.36 17.74
N ASP A 109 -13.28 -4.31 16.80
CA ASP A 109 -12.91 -5.69 17.11
C ASP A 109 -11.52 -5.78 17.73
N LEU A 110 -10.54 -5.09 17.13
CA LEU A 110 -9.15 -5.07 17.61
C LEU A 110 -9.01 -4.43 18.98
N VAL A 111 -9.68 -3.29 19.23
CA VAL A 111 -9.70 -2.64 20.55
C VAL A 111 -10.29 -3.58 21.60
N THR A 112 -11.40 -4.24 21.29
CA THR A 112 -12.03 -5.21 22.19
C THR A 112 -11.10 -6.40 22.48
N MET A 113 -10.39 -6.89 21.46
CA MET A 113 -9.45 -8.02 21.61
C MET A 113 -8.30 -7.73 22.57
N VAL A 114 -7.84 -6.48 22.64
CA VAL A 114 -6.75 -6.07 23.56
C VAL A 114 -7.27 -5.57 24.91
N GLY A 115 -8.56 -5.77 25.22
CA GLY A 115 -9.16 -5.51 26.53
C GLY A 115 -9.96 -4.22 26.63
N GLY A 116 -10.12 -3.47 25.53
CA GLY A 116 -10.87 -2.22 25.51
C GLY A 116 -12.39 -2.42 25.50
N PRO A 117 -13.16 -1.32 25.55
CA PRO A 117 -14.61 -1.42 25.55
C PRO A 117 -15.16 -1.90 24.21
N PHE A 118 -16.25 -2.67 24.29
CA PHE A 118 -17.13 -2.88 23.15
C PHE A 118 -18.03 -1.65 22.97
N TYR A 119 -18.20 -1.22 21.73
CA TYR A 119 -19.18 -0.22 21.34
C TYR A 119 -19.82 -0.63 20.01
N PRO A 120 -21.10 -0.28 19.78
CA PRO A 120 -21.79 -0.58 18.52
C PRO A 120 -21.16 0.20 17.36
N VAL A 121 -21.00 -0.46 16.22
CA VAL A 121 -20.56 0.18 14.98
C VAL A 121 -21.76 0.22 14.03
N LYS A 122 -22.27 1.43 13.78
CA LYS A 122 -23.26 1.62 12.72
C LYS A 122 -22.55 1.64 11.37
N LEU A 123 -23.06 0.85 10.42
CA LEU A 123 -22.47 0.58 9.11
C LEU A 123 -23.30 1.23 8.00
N GLY A 124 -22.72 1.32 6.80
CA GLY A 124 -23.32 1.95 5.62
C GLY A 124 -22.53 3.14 5.08
N ARG A 125 -21.29 3.34 5.53
CA ARG A 125 -20.40 4.39 5.02
C ARG A 125 -20.04 4.10 3.56
N LYS A 126 -19.84 5.15 2.77
CA LYS A 126 -19.25 5.07 1.44
C LYS A 126 -17.80 5.52 1.48
N ASP A 127 -17.01 4.94 0.60
CA ASP A 127 -15.62 5.30 0.41
C ASP A 127 -15.53 6.70 -0.22
N GLY A 128 -14.66 7.54 0.32
CA GLY A 128 -14.28 8.83 -0.23
C GLY A 128 -13.56 8.69 -1.56
N GLN A 129 -13.58 9.76 -2.35
CA GLN A 129 -12.98 9.82 -3.69
C GLN A 129 -11.80 10.80 -3.77
N VAL A 130 -11.58 11.56 -2.71
CA VAL A 130 -10.55 12.61 -2.62
C VAL A 130 -9.64 12.27 -1.46
N SER A 131 -8.34 12.40 -1.68
CA SER A 131 -7.32 12.25 -0.63
C SER A 131 -6.20 13.23 -0.92
N LEU A 132 -5.94 14.16 0.00
CA LEU A 132 -5.02 15.27 -0.20
C LEU A 132 -4.07 15.39 0.99
N ALA A 133 -2.77 15.22 0.76
CA ALA A 133 -1.72 15.42 1.76
C ALA A 133 -1.76 16.83 2.37
N SER A 134 -2.15 17.83 1.58
CA SER A 134 -2.25 19.23 2.01
C SER A 134 -3.31 19.47 3.09
N LYS A 135 -4.27 18.56 3.25
CA LYS A 135 -5.31 18.67 4.29
C LYS A 135 -4.91 18.04 5.62
N VAL A 136 -3.87 17.20 5.64
CA VAL A 136 -3.51 16.44 6.84
C VAL A 136 -2.99 17.35 7.96
N ASP A 137 -2.08 18.26 7.63
CA ASP A 137 -1.32 19.01 8.64
C ASP A 137 -2.19 19.94 9.51
N ALA A 138 -3.26 20.47 8.94
CA ALA A 138 -4.20 21.36 9.63
C ALA A 138 -5.28 20.61 10.43
N ASN A 139 -5.44 19.30 10.23
CA ASN A 139 -6.55 18.52 10.77
C ASN A 139 -6.12 17.46 11.79
N LEU A 140 -4.82 17.20 11.96
CA LEU A 140 -4.31 16.23 12.93
C LEU A 140 -3.54 16.91 14.07
N PRO A 141 -3.74 16.46 15.33
CA PRO A 141 -2.98 16.96 16.46
C PRO A 141 -1.51 16.54 16.36
N LYS A 142 -0.60 17.44 16.72
CA LYS A 142 0.85 17.22 16.78
C LYS A 142 1.31 17.16 18.23
N THR A 143 2.42 16.47 18.47
CA THR A 143 2.98 16.27 19.82
C THR A 143 3.45 17.55 20.49
N ASN A 144 3.77 18.58 19.70
CA ASN A 144 4.29 19.87 20.14
C ASN A 144 3.25 21.00 20.20
N GLN A 145 1.97 20.71 19.93
CA GLN A 145 0.90 21.69 20.07
C GLN A 145 0.56 21.94 21.54
N THR A 146 0.11 23.16 21.82
CA THR A 146 -0.45 23.54 23.12
C THR A 146 -1.80 22.88 23.35
N MET A 147 -2.21 22.75 24.62
CA MET A 147 -3.52 22.20 24.93
C MET A 147 -4.68 23.05 24.36
N ASP A 148 -4.50 24.37 24.25
CA ASP A 148 -5.48 25.25 23.61
C ASP A 148 -5.66 24.93 22.12
N GLU A 149 -4.57 24.68 21.40
CA GLU A 149 -4.61 24.29 19.99
C GLU A 149 -5.27 22.92 19.79
N ILE A 150 -4.95 21.95 20.66
CA ILE A 150 -5.57 20.62 20.60
C ILE A 150 -7.06 20.70 20.91
N ILE A 151 -7.47 21.41 21.98
CA ILE A 151 -8.88 21.61 22.32
C ILE A 151 -9.61 22.30 21.18
N LYS A 152 -9.01 23.33 20.57
CA LYS A 152 -9.60 24.03 19.43
C LYS A 152 -9.80 23.09 18.24
N LEU A 153 -8.79 22.29 17.90
CA LEU A 153 -8.86 21.35 16.77
C LEU A 153 -10.01 20.34 16.96
N PHE A 154 -10.16 19.76 18.15
CA PHE A 154 -11.26 18.85 18.45
C PHE A 154 -12.62 19.56 18.47
N ALA A 155 -12.69 20.77 19.03
CA ALA A 155 -13.92 21.58 19.06
C ALA A 155 -14.39 21.97 17.65
N ASP A 156 -13.46 22.34 16.75
CA ASP A 156 -13.75 22.65 15.35
C ASP A 156 -14.33 21.43 14.60
N LYS A 157 -14.04 20.21 15.08
CA LYS A 157 -14.58 18.93 14.60
C LYS A 157 -15.82 18.47 15.39
N GLY A 158 -16.31 19.29 16.32
CA GLY A 158 -17.53 19.04 17.10
C GLY A 158 -17.35 18.12 18.31
N PHE A 159 -16.12 17.87 18.76
CA PHE A 159 -15.84 17.08 19.97
C PHE A 159 -15.70 17.95 21.21
N THR A 160 -16.22 17.46 22.33
CA THR A 160 -16.07 18.05 23.65
C THR A 160 -14.69 17.74 24.24
N ILE A 161 -14.31 18.46 25.30
CA ILE A 161 -13.08 18.17 26.04
C ILE A 161 -13.11 16.75 26.62
N GLU A 162 -14.26 16.26 27.09
CA GLU A 162 -14.39 14.89 27.60
C GLU A 162 -14.12 13.84 26.53
N GLU A 163 -14.70 14.01 25.33
CA GLU A 163 -14.49 13.11 24.20
C GLU A 163 -13.05 13.17 23.68
N MET A 164 -12.45 14.37 23.64
CA MET A 164 -11.03 14.55 23.30
C MET A 164 -10.13 13.76 24.28
N VAL A 165 -10.28 14.00 25.59
CA VAL A 165 -9.48 13.32 26.62
C VAL A 165 -9.68 11.81 26.56
N ALA A 166 -10.91 11.35 26.33
CA ALA A 166 -11.21 9.94 26.16
C ALA A 166 -10.49 9.36 24.93
N LEU A 167 -10.61 9.98 23.75
CA LEU A 167 -9.95 9.52 22.51
C LEU A 167 -8.42 9.49 22.65
N THR A 168 -7.82 10.45 23.34
CA THR A 168 -6.37 10.41 23.65
C THR A 168 -6.00 9.19 24.51
N GLY A 169 -6.93 8.65 25.29
CA GLY A 169 -6.78 7.39 26.00
C GLY A 169 -6.47 6.18 25.09
N GLY A 170 -6.67 6.28 23.77
CA GLY A 170 -6.17 5.31 22.80
C GLY A 170 -4.66 5.10 22.85
N HIS A 171 -3.90 6.05 23.40
CA HIS A 171 -2.46 5.92 23.68
C HIS A 171 -2.13 4.88 24.77
N THR A 172 -3.12 4.22 25.39
CA THR A 172 -2.89 3.05 26.25
C THR A 172 -2.26 1.86 25.54
N ILE A 173 -2.38 1.77 24.20
CA ILE A 173 -1.77 0.70 23.40
C ILE A 173 -0.79 1.23 22.36
N GLY A 174 0.22 0.44 22.05
CA GLY A 174 1.17 0.71 20.97
C GLY A 174 2.32 1.64 21.38
N PHE A 175 2.90 2.28 20.38
CA PHE A 175 4.17 3.00 20.51
C PHE A 175 4.22 4.23 19.61
N SER A 176 5.13 5.14 19.94
CA SER A 176 5.51 6.27 19.09
C SER A 176 6.95 6.14 18.66
N HIS A 177 7.26 6.59 17.45
CA HIS A 177 8.63 6.64 16.95
C HIS A 177 9.41 7.71 17.70
N CYS A 178 10.70 7.49 17.96
CA CYS A 178 11.54 8.38 18.74
C CYS A 178 11.51 9.83 18.21
N LYS A 179 11.47 10.01 16.88
CA LYS A 179 11.41 11.33 16.24
C LYS A 179 10.29 12.24 16.76
N GLU A 180 9.20 11.66 17.27
CA GLU A 180 8.01 12.38 17.73
C GLU A 180 8.17 13.02 19.12
N PHE A 181 9.14 12.57 19.92
CA PHE A 181 9.30 12.98 21.31
C PHE A 181 10.76 13.20 21.76
N THR A 182 11.75 13.03 20.89
CA THR A 182 13.16 13.23 21.27
C THR A 182 13.51 14.67 21.59
N ASP A 183 12.77 15.66 21.07
CA ASP A 183 13.01 17.08 21.38
C ASP A 183 12.85 17.37 22.87
N ARG A 184 11.83 16.80 23.53
CA ARG A 184 11.67 16.94 24.98
C ARG A 184 12.69 16.13 25.80
N LEU A 185 13.44 15.20 25.18
CA LEU A 185 14.49 14.43 25.86
C LEU A 185 15.87 15.09 25.76
N PHE A 186 16.20 15.63 24.59
CA PHE A 186 17.54 16.13 24.26
C PHE A 186 17.61 17.66 24.02
N HIS A 187 16.49 18.30 23.67
CA HIS A 187 16.43 19.69 23.21
C HIS A 187 15.30 20.50 23.87
N TYR A 188 14.92 20.18 25.11
CA TYR A 188 13.75 20.82 25.75
C TYR A 188 13.88 22.34 25.89
N SER A 189 15.05 22.82 26.32
CA SER A 189 15.37 24.25 26.39
C SER A 189 16.89 24.47 26.40
N PRO A 190 17.39 25.70 26.14
CA PRO A 190 18.82 25.99 26.15
C PRO A 190 19.53 25.68 27.48
N THR A 191 18.82 25.77 28.61
CA THR A 191 19.38 25.57 29.97
C THR A 191 19.01 24.23 30.59
N THR A 192 18.01 23.54 30.03
CA THR A 192 17.49 22.28 30.55
C THR A 192 17.19 21.37 29.35
N PRO A 193 18.09 20.42 29.02
CA PRO A 193 17.97 19.63 27.79
C PRO A 193 16.81 18.63 27.83
N THR A 194 16.36 18.25 29.02
CA THR A 194 15.31 17.25 29.23
C THR A 194 14.16 17.87 29.98
N ASP A 195 12.95 17.61 29.50
CA ASP A 195 11.72 18.10 30.07
C ASP A 195 11.60 17.74 31.56
N PRO A 196 11.55 18.73 32.47
CA PRO A 196 11.54 18.50 33.91
C PRO A 196 10.24 17.87 34.41
N VAL A 197 9.17 17.83 33.60
CA VAL A 197 7.92 17.15 34.00
C VAL A 197 7.97 15.64 33.78
N MET A 198 8.97 15.15 33.04
CA MET A 198 9.20 13.71 32.88
C MET A 198 9.81 13.12 34.15
N ASN A 199 9.40 11.90 34.49
CA ASN A 199 10.06 11.15 35.55
C ASN A 199 11.55 10.95 35.17
N PRO A 200 12.51 11.33 36.05
CA PRO A 200 13.93 11.31 35.67
C PRO A 200 14.45 9.93 35.24
N ARG A 201 14.00 8.85 35.90
CA ARG A 201 14.41 7.48 35.54
C ARG A 201 13.81 7.04 34.21
N PHE A 202 12.57 7.43 33.95
CA PHE A 202 11.91 7.15 32.68
C PHE A 202 12.61 7.89 31.52
N ALA A 203 12.92 9.17 31.71
CA ALA A 203 13.66 9.96 30.74
C ALA A 203 15.05 9.36 30.46
N GLU A 204 15.78 8.90 31.49
CA GLU A 204 17.07 8.22 31.31
C GLU A 204 16.94 6.94 30.48
N GLY A 205 15.90 6.13 30.74
CA GLY A 205 15.59 4.94 29.95
C GLY A 205 15.30 5.28 28.48
N LEU A 206 14.44 6.27 28.23
CA LEU A 206 14.10 6.70 26.87
C LEU A 206 15.31 7.27 26.11
N LYS A 207 16.22 7.99 26.78
CA LYS A 207 17.46 8.47 26.16
C LYS A 207 18.34 7.32 25.65
N LYS A 208 18.39 6.20 26.39
CA LYS A 208 19.10 4.99 25.94
C LYS A 208 18.36 4.35 24.76
N THR A 209 17.04 4.19 24.87
CA THR A 209 16.20 3.62 23.81
C THR A 209 16.25 4.42 22.52
N CYS A 210 16.39 5.75 22.57
CA CYS A 210 16.37 6.63 21.41
C CYS A 210 17.75 7.24 21.08
N ALA A 211 18.86 6.68 21.58
CA ALA A 211 20.18 7.30 21.42
C ALA A 211 20.59 7.53 19.95
N ASN A 212 20.12 6.67 19.04
CA ASN A 212 20.47 6.69 17.62
C ASN A 212 19.27 7.07 16.71
N TYR A 213 18.29 7.79 17.24
CA TYR A 213 17.05 8.08 16.50
C TYR A 213 17.26 8.85 15.19
N THR A 214 18.36 9.61 15.07
CA THR A 214 18.72 10.37 13.87
C THR A 214 19.23 9.48 12.73
N THR A 215 19.78 8.30 13.04
CA THR A 215 20.32 7.35 12.05
C THR A 215 19.45 6.11 11.88
N ASN A 216 18.57 5.82 12.84
CA ASN A 216 17.60 4.73 12.77
C ASN A 216 16.16 5.24 12.99
N PRO A 217 15.40 5.50 11.91
CA PRO A 217 14.04 6.03 12.01
C PRO A 217 13.01 5.03 12.57
N ALA A 218 13.35 3.73 12.69
CA ALA A 218 12.47 2.70 13.21
C ALA A 218 12.46 2.64 14.76
N MET A 219 13.38 3.35 15.43
CA MET A 219 13.41 3.36 16.90
C MET A 219 12.12 3.95 17.45
N SER A 220 11.55 3.27 18.44
CA SER A 220 10.27 3.62 19.04
C SER A 220 10.23 3.24 20.52
N ALA A 221 9.30 3.83 21.25
CA ALA A 221 9.01 3.50 22.64
C ALA A 221 7.50 3.39 22.85
N PHE A 222 7.09 2.50 23.75
CA PHE A 222 5.68 2.31 24.08
C PHE A 222 5.08 3.56 24.71
N ASN A 223 3.85 3.88 24.32
CA ASN A 223 3.11 5.02 24.87
C ASN A 223 2.73 4.76 26.34
N ASP A 224 2.36 3.52 26.67
CA ASP A 224 2.24 3.01 28.03
C ASP A 224 3.43 2.09 28.35
N VAL A 225 4.30 2.52 29.25
CA VAL A 225 5.50 1.76 29.65
C VAL A 225 5.20 0.56 30.56
N ILE A 226 4.01 0.49 31.15
CA ILE A 226 3.62 -0.54 32.12
C ILE A 226 2.79 -1.64 31.46
N THR A 227 1.80 -1.29 30.63
CA THR A 227 0.88 -2.22 29.97
C THR A 227 0.74 -1.99 28.45
N PRO A 228 1.83 -1.96 27.68
CA PRO A 228 1.84 -1.49 26.27
C PRO A 228 0.92 -2.25 25.28
N GLY A 229 0.53 -3.48 25.63
CA GLY A 229 -0.31 -4.35 24.80
C GLY A 229 -1.73 -4.53 25.33
N LYS A 230 -2.12 -3.82 26.40
CA LYS A 230 -3.43 -3.95 27.02
C LYS A 230 -4.11 -2.60 27.05
N PHE A 231 -5.37 -2.57 26.60
CA PHE A 231 -6.20 -1.38 26.69
C PHE A 231 -6.82 -1.33 28.08
N ASP A 232 -6.30 -0.45 28.93
CA ASP A 232 -6.75 -0.25 30.31
C ASP A 232 -6.58 1.22 30.73
N ASN A 233 -6.72 1.54 32.01
CA ASN A 233 -6.57 2.91 32.49
C ASN A 233 -5.17 3.25 33.05
N ILE A 234 -4.19 2.36 32.88
CA ILE A 234 -2.84 2.55 33.42
C ILE A 234 -2.16 3.74 32.74
N TYR A 235 -2.49 4.04 31.48
CA TYR A 235 -2.09 5.25 30.77
C TYR A 235 -2.34 6.51 31.62
N TYR A 236 -3.56 6.73 32.09
CA TYR A 236 -3.90 7.91 32.91
C TYR A 236 -3.21 7.90 34.28
N GLN A 237 -3.00 6.72 34.88
CA GLN A 237 -2.21 6.60 36.12
C GLN A 237 -0.74 6.98 35.90
N ASN A 238 -0.19 6.61 34.74
CA ASN A 238 1.18 6.88 34.34
C ASN A 238 1.41 8.37 34.06
N LEU A 239 0.46 9.07 33.43
CA LEU A 239 0.57 10.52 33.21
C LEU A 239 0.83 11.28 34.51
N LYS A 240 0.08 10.94 35.57
CA LYS A 240 0.22 11.55 36.90
C LYS A 240 1.56 11.28 37.57
N ARG A 241 2.26 10.21 37.15
CA ARG A 241 3.57 9.80 37.66
C ARG A 241 4.74 10.37 36.84
N GLY A 242 4.45 11.20 35.84
CA GLY A 242 5.45 11.73 34.93
C GLY A 242 5.91 10.72 33.87
N LEU A 243 5.12 9.67 33.62
CA LEU A 243 5.44 8.57 32.70
C LEU A 243 4.74 8.69 31.33
N GLY A 244 4.23 9.87 30.96
CA GLY A 244 3.71 10.13 29.62
C GLY A 244 4.82 10.26 28.58
N LEU A 245 4.65 9.65 27.40
CA LEU A 245 5.67 9.65 26.37
C LEU A 245 5.70 10.96 25.59
N LEU A 246 4.54 11.46 25.16
CA LEU A 246 4.43 12.66 24.33
C LEU A 246 4.22 13.91 25.20
N SER A 247 4.66 15.08 24.73
CA SER A 247 4.44 16.35 25.46
C SER A 247 2.94 16.65 25.60
N SER A 248 2.15 16.35 24.56
CA SER A 248 0.69 16.47 24.57
C SER A 248 0.01 15.61 25.64
N ASP A 249 0.53 14.40 25.92
CA ASP A 249 0.02 13.54 26.98
C ASP A 249 0.23 14.18 28.36
N HIS A 250 1.41 14.72 28.61
CA HIS A 250 1.70 15.41 29.87
C HIS A 250 0.92 16.72 30.02
N ALA A 251 0.61 17.41 28.91
CA ALA A 251 -0.22 18.60 28.95
C ALA A 251 -1.63 18.31 29.50
N LEU A 252 -2.19 17.11 29.25
CA LEU A 252 -3.51 16.70 29.77
C LEU A 252 -3.59 16.73 31.30
N VAL A 253 -2.50 16.35 31.98
CA VAL A 253 -2.44 16.34 33.44
C VAL A 253 -2.00 17.67 34.03
N LYS A 254 -1.73 18.69 33.20
CA LYS A 254 -1.35 20.03 33.67
C LYS A 254 -2.43 21.06 33.43
N ASP A 255 -3.25 20.86 32.40
CA ASP A 255 -4.32 21.78 32.06
C ASP A 255 -5.53 21.62 33.02
N PRO A 256 -5.99 22.71 33.68
CA PRO A 256 -7.13 22.66 34.60
C PRO A 256 -8.43 22.13 34.00
N ARG A 257 -8.63 22.20 32.67
CA ARG A 257 -9.85 21.76 31.99
C ARG A 257 -9.86 20.25 31.78
N THR A 258 -8.69 19.63 31.56
CA THR A 258 -8.56 18.19 31.29
C THR A 258 -8.17 17.40 32.53
N MET A 259 -7.48 18.02 33.50
CA MET A 259 -7.01 17.36 34.71
C MET A 259 -8.12 16.60 35.48
N PRO A 260 -9.33 17.14 35.71
CA PRO A 260 -10.38 16.41 36.41
C PRO A 260 -10.78 15.10 35.71
N LEU A 261 -10.75 15.07 34.37
CA LEU A 261 -11.05 13.89 33.56
C LEU A 261 -9.93 12.86 33.64
N VAL A 262 -8.67 13.30 33.56
CA VAL A 262 -7.49 12.43 33.77
C VAL A 262 -7.54 11.79 35.16
N GLU A 263 -7.91 12.55 36.20
CA GLU A 263 -8.08 11.99 37.54
C GLU A 263 -9.19 10.96 37.62
N LEU A 264 -10.36 11.26 37.04
CA LEU A 264 -11.50 10.35 36.99
C LEU A 264 -11.11 9.03 36.31
N TYR A 265 -10.57 9.10 35.10
CA TYR A 265 -10.19 7.92 34.33
C TYR A 265 -9.06 7.12 34.99
N SER A 266 -8.11 7.79 35.65
CA SER A 266 -7.05 7.10 36.42
C SER A 266 -7.59 6.26 37.58
N LYS A 267 -8.72 6.65 38.18
CA LYS A 267 -9.34 5.96 39.33
C LYS A 267 -10.46 5.00 38.90
N ASN A 268 -11.09 5.24 37.75
CA ASN A 268 -12.26 4.51 37.30
C ASN A 268 -12.14 4.16 35.80
N GLN A 269 -11.72 2.91 35.55
CA GLN A 269 -11.61 2.38 34.19
C GLN A 269 -12.97 2.27 33.48
N GLU A 270 -14.06 1.99 34.21
CA GLU A 270 -15.40 1.90 33.63
C GLU A 270 -15.87 3.25 33.09
N ALA A 271 -15.60 4.34 33.83
CA ALA A 271 -15.88 5.70 33.37
C ALA A 271 -15.09 6.04 32.09
N PHE A 272 -13.80 5.70 32.06
CA PHE A 272 -12.98 5.85 30.86
C PHE A 272 -13.54 5.06 29.68
N PHE A 273 -13.86 3.79 29.88
CA PHE A 273 -14.34 2.88 28.84
C PHE A 273 -15.68 3.34 28.25
N LYS A 274 -16.58 3.83 29.10
CA LYS A 274 -17.86 4.40 28.68
C LYS A 274 -17.66 5.66 27.82
N ALA A 275 -16.81 6.59 28.27
CA ALA A 275 -16.51 7.81 27.51
C ALA A 275 -15.78 7.51 26.19
N PHE A 276 -14.82 6.57 26.20
CA PHE A 276 -14.10 6.14 25.01
C PHE A 276 -15.03 5.49 23.99
N GLY A 277 -15.89 4.55 24.41
CA GLY A 277 -16.88 3.92 23.53
C GLY A 277 -17.79 4.95 22.87
N HIS A 278 -18.34 5.88 23.67
CA HIS A 278 -19.19 6.96 23.15
C HIS A 278 -18.45 7.86 22.14
N ALA A 279 -17.20 8.25 22.47
CA ALA A 279 -16.40 9.11 21.60
C ALA A 279 -16.00 8.39 20.30
N MET A 280 -15.72 7.08 20.34
CA MET A 280 -15.43 6.26 19.16
C MET A 280 -16.66 6.08 18.26
N GLU A 281 -17.85 5.87 18.86
CA GLU A 281 -19.10 5.87 18.11
C GLU A 281 -19.29 7.20 17.38
N LYS A 282 -19.14 8.33 18.07
CA LYS A 282 -19.25 9.66 17.47
C LYS A 282 -18.19 9.90 16.40
N LEU A 283 -16.94 9.51 16.67
CA LEU A 283 -15.84 9.57 15.71
C LEU A 283 -16.23 8.84 14.44
N GLY A 284 -16.71 7.60 14.52
CA GLY A 284 -17.16 6.84 13.37
C GLY A 284 -18.33 7.44 12.58
N HIS A 285 -18.99 8.50 13.06
CA HIS A 285 -20.02 9.24 12.34
C HIS A 285 -19.53 10.59 11.78
N HIS A 286 -18.27 10.94 12.02
CA HIS A 286 -17.71 12.22 11.63
C HIS A 286 -17.54 12.30 10.10
N GLU A 287 -18.20 13.30 9.50
CA GLU A 287 -18.11 13.68 8.08
C GLU A 287 -18.21 12.52 7.06
N ILE A 288 -18.94 11.46 7.43
CA ILE A 288 -19.13 10.26 6.61
C ILE A 288 -19.74 10.58 5.25
N LYS A 289 -19.43 9.75 4.25
CA LYS A 289 -20.12 9.79 2.95
C LYS A 289 -21.21 8.74 2.92
N THR A 290 -22.38 9.09 2.36
CA THR A 290 -23.48 8.14 2.14
C THR A 290 -24.12 8.35 0.76
N GLY A 291 -24.85 7.34 0.27
CA GLY A 291 -25.56 7.45 -1.00
C GLY A 291 -24.63 7.76 -2.18
N GLN A 292 -24.86 8.88 -2.86
CA GLN A 292 -24.08 9.34 -4.03
C GLN A 292 -22.87 10.20 -3.65
N GLN A 293 -22.62 10.48 -2.36
CA GLN A 293 -21.48 11.29 -1.91
C GLN A 293 -20.15 10.53 -1.94
N GLY A 294 -20.19 9.23 -2.18
CA GLY A 294 -19.02 8.36 -2.24
C GLY A 294 -19.37 7.06 -2.96
N GLU A 295 -18.45 6.10 -2.95
CA GLU A 295 -18.58 4.86 -3.69
C GLU A 295 -18.32 3.60 -2.83
N VAL A 296 -18.40 2.42 -3.45
CA VAL A 296 -17.87 1.18 -2.86
C VAL A 296 -16.73 0.73 -3.75
N ARG A 297 -15.49 0.98 -3.32
CA ARG A 297 -14.32 0.58 -4.11
C ARG A 297 -14.19 -0.93 -4.03
N ARG A 298 -14.05 -1.62 -5.17
CA ARG A 298 -13.81 -3.08 -5.20
C ARG A 298 -12.36 -3.45 -4.88
N ARG A 299 -11.44 -2.49 -4.97
CA ARG A 299 -10.01 -2.68 -4.69
C ARG A 299 -9.50 -1.51 -3.86
N ILE A 300 -8.66 -1.83 -2.89
CA ILE A 300 -7.90 -0.83 -2.14
C ILE A 300 -6.64 -0.51 -2.98
N GLN A 301 -6.40 0.75 -3.32
CA GLN A 301 -5.32 1.18 -4.23
C GLN A 301 -3.90 1.09 -3.61
N THR A 302 -3.71 0.31 -2.55
CA THR A 302 -2.48 0.26 -1.74
C THR A 302 -1.43 -0.77 -2.19
N LEU A 303 -1.52 -1.31 -3.41
CA LEU A 303 -0.74 -2.50 -3.77
C LEU A 303 0.79 -2.30 -3.82
N HIS A 304 1.26 -1.07 -4.08
CA HIS A 304 2.70 -0.76 -3.98
C HIS A 304 3.25 -0.87 -2.54
N GLY A 305 2.46 -0.49 -1.54
CA GLY A 305 2.91 -0.45 -0.13
C GLY A 305 2.74 -1.76 0.63
N ILE A 306 2.04 -2.75 0.08
CA ILE A 306 1.85 -4.08 0.69
C ILE A 306 3.05 -4.96 0.36
N LEU A 307 3.44 -5.03 -0.92
CA LEU A 307 4.61 -5.80 -1.36
C LEU A 307 5.89 -5.35 -0.65
N GLN A 308 6.08 -4.04 -0.45
CA GLN A 308 7.23 -3.50 0.28
C GLN A 308 7.28 -3.89 1.78
N LYS A 309 6.18 -4.39 2.35
CA LYS A 309 6.11 -4.81 3.77
C LYS A 309 6.08 -6.33 3.93
N THR A 310 5.38 -7.05 3.05
CA THR A 310 5.29 -8.52 3.09
C THR A 310 6.45 -9.20 2.36
N CYS A 311 7.13 -8.50 1.46
CA CYS A 311 8.37 -8.93 0.82
C CYS A 311 9.29 -7.71 0.61
N PRO A 312 9.92 -7.19 1.68
CA PRO A 312 10.71 -5.95 1.61
C PRO A 312 11.86 -6.02 0.61
N ASP A 313 12.41 -7.23 0.40
CA ASP A 313 13.50 -7.48 -0.53
C ASP A 313 13.04 -7.75 -1.97
N PHE A 314 11.75 -7.58 -2.29
CA PHE A 314 11.22 -7.86 -3.63
C PHE A 314 11.99 -7.11 -4.73
N GLU A 315 12.09 -5.79 -4.61
CA GLU A 315 12.74 -4.98 -5.65
C GLU A 315 14.26 -5.20 -5.69
N SER A 316 14.93 -5.48 -4.56
CA SER A 316 16.36 -5.80 -4.55
C SER A 316 16.64 -7.15 -5.19
N ILE A 317 15.90 -8.21 -4.82
CA ILE A 317 16.06 -9.55 -5.40
C ILE A 317 15.85 -9.54 -6.92
N VAL A 318 14.81 -8.84 -7.41
CA VAL A 318 14.58 -8.72 -8.86
C VAL A 318 15.71 -7.92 -9.52
N ARG A 319 16.14 -6.80 -8.91
CA ARG A 319 17.26 -5.97 -9.42
C ARG A 319 18.56 -6.76 -9.51
N ASP A 320 18.90 -7.56 -8.50
CA ASP A 320 20.13 -8.35 -8.47
C ASP A 320 20.07 -9.45 -9.53
N THR A 321 18.92 -10.11 -9.67
CA THR A 321 18.68 -11.14 -10.69
C THR A 321 18.86 -10.57 -12.11
N VAL A 322 18.20 -9.45 -12.41
CA VAL A 322 18.33 -8.84 -13.75
C VAL A 322 19.74 -8.31 -14.00
N SER A 323 20.43 -7.83 -12.97
CA SER A 323 21.81 -7.36 -13.10
C SER A 323 22.74 -8.49 -13.51
N LEU A 324 22.65 -9.63 -12.83
CA LEU A 324 23.44 -10.82 -13.13
C LEU A 324 23.14 -11.35 -14.55
N LYS A 325 21.85 -11.47 -14.92
CA LYS A 325 21.46 -11.99 -16.24
C LYS A 325 21.87 -11.05 -17.38
N GLN A 326 21.71 -9.73 -17.20
CA GLN A 326 22.11 -8.76 -18.22
C GLN A 326 23.63 -8.71 -18.42
N MET A 327 24.43 -8.88 -17.36
CA MET A 327 25.89 -8.96 -17.48
C MET A 327 26.35 -10.24 -18.19
N ALA A 328 25.62 -11.34 -18.01
CA ALA A 328 25.92 -12.63 -18.66
C ALA A 328 25.52 -12.64 -20.14
N ASN A 329 24.38 -12.05 -20.50
CA ASN A 329 23.92 -11.95 -21.88
C ASN A 329 23.36 -10.54 -22.18
N PRO A 330 23.99 -9.78 -23.09
CA PRO A 330 23.56 -8.42 -23.43
C PRO A 330 22.16 -8.36 -24.05
N THR A 331 21.63 -9.47 -24.56
CA THR A 331 20.28 -9.54 -25.16
C THR A 331 19.16 -9.73 -24.13
N THR A 332 19.49 -9.92 -22.84
CA THR A 332 18.49 -10.17 -21.77
C THR A 332 17.44 -9.05 -21.69
N ALA A 333 17.86 -7.78 -21.75
CA ALA A 333 16.97 -6.63 -21.72
C ALA A 333 15.97 -6.65 -22.89
N ALA A 334 16.47 -6.87 -24.11
CA ALA A 334 15.65 -6.96 -25.32
C ALA A 334 14.63 -8.11 -25.22
N GLY A 335 15.10 -9.30 -24.79
CA GLY A 335 14.26 -10.47 -24.64
C GLY A 335 13.18 -10.30 -23.58
N THR A 336 13.51 -9.70 -22.44
CA THR A 336 12.57 -9.50 -21.32
C THR A 336 11.54 -8.43 -21.65
N LEU A 337 11.95 -7.33 -22.30
CA LEU A 337 11.03 -6.31 -22.81
C LEU A 337 10.06 -6.89 -23.84
N ARG A 338 10.55 -7.70 -24.78
CA ARG A 338 9.71 -8.42 -25.74
C ARG A 338 8.73 -9.36 -25.04
N LEU A 339 9.20 -10.15 -24.08
CA LEU A 339 8.37 -11.08 -23.30
C LEU A 339 7.22 -10.34 -22.60
N PHE A 340 7.51 -9.23 -21.94
CA PHE A 340 6.49 -8.40 -21.27
C PHE A 340 5.51 -7.78 -22.26
N PHE A 341 5.99 -7.28 -23.39
CA PHE A 341 5.12 -6.74 -24.45
C PHE A 341 4.16 -7.80 -24.99
N HIS A 342 4.68 -9.00 -25.29
CA HIS A 342 3.91 -10.10 -25.86
C HIS A 342 2.88 -10.65 -24.87
N ASP A 343 3.19 -10.68 -23.57
CA ASP A 343 2.23 -11.01 -22.51
C ASP A 343 1.07 -10.01 -22.50
N CYS A 344 1.40 -8.72 -22.33
CA CYS A 344 0.43 -7.65 -22.17
C CYS A 344 -0.52 -7.46 -23.36
N MET A 345 -0.03 -7.70 -24.58
CA MET A 345 -0.76 -7.42 -25.81
C MET A 345 -1.79 -8.48 -26.20
N VAL A 346 -1.72 -9.67 -25.61
CA VAL A 346 -2.65 -10.76 -25.89
C VAL A 346 -3.95 -10.56 -25.11
N GLU A 347 -3.98 -10.91 -23.83
CA GLU A 347 -5.15 -10.78 -22.95
C GLU A 347 -4.88 -10.01 -21.64
N GLY A 348 -3.74 -9.31 -21.58
CA GLY A 348 -3.36 -8.47 -20.45
C GLY A 348 -2.05 -8.90 -19.81
N CYS A 349 -1.50 -8.07 -18.94
CA CYS A 349 -0.23 -8.34 -18.27
C CYS A 349 -0.47 -9.25 -17.06
N ASP A 350 -0.56 -10.57 -17.26
CA ASP A 350 -0.80 -11.54 -16.19
C ASP A 350 0.23 -12.69 -16.16
N ALA A 351 1.29 -12.59 -16.97
CA ALA A 351 2.32 -13.61 -17.10
C ALA A 351 1.82 -14.99 -17.60
N SER A 352 0.66 -15.05 -18.27
CA SER A 352 0.20 -16.23 -19.00
C SER A 352 1.23 -16.74 -20.01
N ILE A 353 2.08 -15.86 -20.52
CA ILE A 353 3.17 -16.23 -21.44
C ILE A 353 4.24 -17.14 -20.82
N LEU A 354 4.31 -17.23 -19.49
CA LEU A 354 5.28 -18.09 -18.80
C LEU A 354 4.80 -19.54 -18.64
N ILE A 355 3.52 -19.80 -18.88
CA ILE A 355 2.91 -21.13 -18.70
C ILE A 355 3.41 -22.08 -19.80
N SER A 356 3.78 -23.30 -19.41
CA SER A 356 4.21 -24.34 -20.34
C SER A 356 3.05 -25.00 -21.06
N SER A 357 3.25 -25.35 -22.33
CA SER A 357 2.34 -26.26 -23.03
C SER A 357 2.21 -27.62 -22.34
N ASN A 358 1.08 -28.28 -22.59
CA ASN A 358 0.85 -29.67 -22.18
C ASN A 358 0.27 -30.47 -23.36
N HIS A 359 -0.08 -31.75 -23.13
CA HIS A 359 -0.55 -32.67 -24.16
C HIS A 359 -1.92 -32.31 -24.78
N ILE A 360 -2.66 -31.36 -24.19
CA ILE A 360 -3.99 -30.94 -24.64
C ILE A 360 -3.98 -29.51 -25.19
N ASN A 361 -3.05 -28.67 -24.72
CA ASN A 361 -3.05 -27.24 -24.97
C ASN A 361 -1.65 -26.71 -25.23
N ILE A 362 -1.49 -26.04 -26.39
CA ILE A 362 -0.30 -25.26 -26.72
C ILE A 362 -0.45 -23.89 -26.06
N ALA A 363 0.48 -23.56 -25.17
CA ALA A 363 0.51 -22.30 -24.43
C ALA A 363 1.00 -21.13 -25.31
N GLU A 364 0.80 -19.91 -24.84
CA GLU A 364 1.25 -18.68 -25.50
C GLU A 364 2.75 -18.69 -25.75
N ARG A 365 3.53 -19.22 -24.79
CA ARG A 365 4.99 -19.33 -24.88
C ARG A 365 5.46 -20.04 -26.15
N ASP A 366 4.73 -21.07 -26.54
CA ASP A 366 5.13 -21.99 -27.61
C ASP A 366 4.38 -21.68 -28.92
N ALA A 367 3.66 -20.55 -29.00
CA ALA A 367 3.04 -20.05 -30.22
C ALA A 367 4.09 -19.64 -31.27
N ASP A 368 3.73 -19.65 -32.55
CA ASP A 368 4.67 -19.42 -33.67
C ASP A 368 5.37 -18.06 -33.57
N ILE A 369 4.63 -17.01 -33.23
CA ILE A 369 5.16 -15.64 -33.03
C ILE A 369 6.16 -15.56 -31.86
N ASN A 370 6.04 -16.48 -30.89
CA ASN A 370 6.79 -16.52 -29.64
C ASN A 370 7.98 -17.49 -29.64
N GLN A 371 8.16 -18.30 -30.70
CA GLN A 371 9.30 -19.21 -30.83
C GLN A 371 10.68 -18.52 -30.76
N SER A 372 10.73 -17.21 -30.98
CA SER A 372 11.94 -16.39 -30.90
C SER A 372 12.17 -15.73 -29.54
N LEU A 373 11.31 -15.98 -28.55
CA LEU A 373 11.52 -15.47 -27.20
C LEU A 373 12.80 -16.04 -26.62
N SER A 374 13.63 -15.17 -26.04
CA SER A 374 14.90 -15.58 -25.44
C SER A 374 14.65 -16.47 -24.23
N GLY A 375 15.33 -17.62 -24.17
CA GLY A 375 15.35 -18.47 -22.99
C GLY A 375 15.82 -17.71 -21.74
N ASP A 376 16.74 -16.76 -21.90
CA ASP A 376 17.23 -15.94 -20.78
C ASP A 376 16.14 -15.05 -20.17
N ALA A 377 15.18 -14.57 -20.97
CA ALA A 377 14.07 -13.77 -20.47
C ALA A 377 13.12 -14.58 -19.58
N LEU A 378 12.89 -15.84 -19.95
CA LEU A 378 12.11 -16.79 -19.13
C LEU A 378 12.85 -17.12 -17.83
N GLU A 379 14.17 -17.27 -17.90
CA GLU A 379 15.01 -17.54 -16.73
C GLU A 379 15.06 -16.37 -15.73
N VAL A 380 15.05 -15.12 -16.20
CA VAL A 380 15.01 -13.93 -15.31
C VAL A 380 13.84 -14.04 -14.32
N VAL A 381 12.64 -14.36 -14.82
CA VAL A 381 11.46 -14.47 -13.97
C VAL A 381 11.54 -15.71 -13.09
N ALA A 382 11.98 -16.85 -13.63
CA ALA A 382 12.08 -18.09 -12.87
C ALA A 382 13.09 -17.99 -11.70
N LEU A 383 14.26 -17.38 -11.93
CA LEU A 383 15.29 -17.19 -10.91
C LEU A 383 14.83 -16.21 -9.82
N ALA A 384 14.29 -15.06 -10.23
CA ALA A 384 13.76 -14.09 -9.28
C ALA A 384 12.61 -14.71 -8.47
N LYS A 385 11.69 -15.45 -9.11
CA LYS A 385 10.60 -16.16 -8.43
C LYS A 385 11.14 -17.17 -7.43
N THR A 386 12.14 -17.97 -7.80
CA THR A 386 12.75 -18.95 -6.89
C THR A 386 13.35 -18.28 -5.66
N ALA A 387 14.11 -17.20 -5.85
CA ALA A 387 14.69 -16.44 -4.74
C ALA A 387 13.58 -15.82 -3.85
N LEU A 388 12.54 -15.26 -4.47
CA LEU A 388 11.42 -14.67 -3.74
C LEU A 388 10.58 -15.70 -3.00
N GLU A 389 10.42 -16.93 -3.50
CA GLU A 389 9.73 -17.99 -2.77
C GLU A 389 10.51 -18.49 -1.56
N LEU A 390 11.85 -18.35 -1.57
CA LEU A 390 12.68 -18.61 -0.39
C LEU A 390 12.57 -17.49 0.65
N THR A 391 12.44 -16.24 0.20
CA THR A 391 12.39 -15.06 1.09
C THR A 391 10.98 -14.75 1.62
N CYS A 392 9.97 -14.83 0.75
CA CYS A 392 8.60 -14.37 0.99
C CYS A 392 7.58 -15.26 0.22
N PRO A 393 7.41 -16.52 0.64
CA PRO A 393 6.66 -17.53 -0.12
C PRO A 393 5.21 -17.13 -0.40
N GLY A 394 4.78 -17.30 -1.65
CA GLY A 394 3.42 -17.07 -2.11
C GLY A 394 2.97 -15.61 -2.17
N ILE A 395 3.88 -14.64 -1.98
CA ILE A 395 3.54 -13.22 -1.91
C ILE A 395 3.59 -12.53 -3.28
N VAL A 396 4.65 -12.78 -4.06
CA VAL A 396 4.92 -12.03 -5.30
C VAL A 396 4.48 -12.84 -6.52
N SER A 397 3.65 -12.26 -7.38
CA SER A 397 3.26 -12.91 -8.64
C SER A 397 4.39 -12.87 -9.67
N CYS A 398 4.46 -13.87 -10.55
CA CYS A 398 5.36 -13.85 -11.71
C CYS A 398 5.08 -12.63 -12.62
N SER A 399 3.83 -12.20 -12.69
CA SER A 399 3.43 -11.00 -13.43
C SER A 399 4.03 -9.70 -12.89
N ASP A 400 4.09 -9.53 -11.56
CA ASP A 400 4.78 -8.38 -10.96
C ASP A 400 6.30 -8.47 -11.12
N ILE A 401 6.88 -9.67 -11.02
CA ILE A 401 8.30 -9.90 -11.28
C ILE A 401 8.64 -9.48 -12.71
N LEU A 402 7.87 -9.94 -13.71
CA LEU A 402 8.11 -9.62 -15.12
C LEU A 402 8.04 -8.12 -15.39
N ALA A 403 7.07 -7.42 -14.80
CA ALA A 403 6.92 -5.97 -14.96
C ALA A 403 8.10 -5.19 -14.34
N ILE A 404 8.53 -5.55 -13.12
CA ILE A 404 9.66 -4.90 -12.43
C ILE A 404 10.99 -5.24 -13.09
N ALA A 405 11.18 -6.49 -13.51
CA ALA A 405 12.37 -6.93 -14.23
C ALA A 405 12.54 -6.15 -15.53
N THR A 406 11.46 -6.01 -16.31
CA THR A 406 11.45 -5.24 -17.56
C THR A 406 11.85 -3.77 -17.32
N ARG A 407 11.25 -3.11 -16.32
CA ARG A 407 11.62 -1.72 -15.95
C ARG A 407 13.10 -1.60 -15.61
N ASN A 408 13.59 -2.47 -14.73
CA ASN A 408 14.98 -2.42 -14.29
C ASN A 408 15.94 -2.64 -15.46
N LEU A 409 15.64 -3.59 -16.36
CA LEU A 409 16.46 -3.85 -17.55
C LEU A 409 16.48 -2.67 -18.52
N VAL A 410 15.33 -2.02 -18.76
CA VAL A 410 15.26 -0.82 -19.60
C VAL A 410 16.16 0.29 -19.05
N ILE A 411 16.11 0.53 -17.73
CA ILE A 411 16.98 1.52 -17.07
C ILE A 411 18.46 1.13 -17.23
N MET A 412 18.79 -0.15 -17.04
CA MET A 412 20.17 -0.65 -17.12
C MET A 412 20.80 -0.45 -18.50
N VAL A 413 20.02 -0.49 -19.58
CA VAL A 413 20.51 -0.26 -20.95
C VAL A 413 20.37 1.20 -21.40
N GLY A 414 20.16 2.12 -20.46
CA GLY A 414 20.11 3.57 -20.72
C GLY A 414 18.74 4.13 -21.09
N GLY A 415 17.68 3.34 -20.95
CA GLY A 415 16.30 3.77 -21.14
C GLY A 415 15.74 4.58 -19.97
N PRO A 416 14.53 5.16 -20.13
CA PRO A 416 13.92 6.00 -19.12
C PRO A 416 13.41 5.21 -17.91
N PHE A 417 13.41 5.86 -16.74
CA PHE A 417 12.68 5.36 -15.58
C PHE A 417 11.17 5.56 -15.77
N TYR A 418 10.37 4.56 -15.39
CA TYR A 418 8.92 4.65 -15.33
C TYR A 418 8.36 3.85 -14.16
N ASN A 419 7.22 4.31 -13.63
CA ASN A 419 6.57 3.66 -12.49
C ASN A 419 5.84 2.38 -12.93
N VAL A 420 6.02 1.29 -12.18
CA VAL A 420 5.32 0.02 -12.40
C VAL A 420 4.32 -0.19 -11.28
N ARG A 421 3.01 -0.11 -11.58
CA ARG A 421 1.98 -0.44 -10.58
C ARG A 421 2.04 -1.93 -10.26
N LEU A 422 2.14 -2.30 -8.98
CA LEU A 422 2.25 -3.68 -8.52
C LEU A 422 0.89 -4.33 -8.20
N GLY A 423 0.93 -5.64 -7.94
CA GLY A 423 -0.12 -6.57 -7.54
C GLY A 423 -0.98 -7.11 -8.67
N ARG A 424 -0.32 -7.37 -9.81
CA ARG A 424 -0.85 -8.26 -10.83
C ARG A 424 -1.01 -9.66 -10.26
N LYS A 425 -1.92 -10.45 -10.83
CA LYS A 425 -2.10 -11.87 -10.49
C LYS A 425 -1.63 -12.70 -11.66
N ASP A 426 -1.10 -13.88 -11.36
CA ASP A 426 -0.68 -14.82 -12.39
C ASP A 426 -1.89 -15.41 -13.10
N GLY A 427 -1.85 -15.35 -14.43
CA GLY A 427 -2.81 -15.98 -15.33
C GLY A 427 -2.87 -17.48 -15.07
N LYS A 428 -4.03 -18.08 -15.33
CA LYS A 428 -4.25 -19.54 -15.21
C LYS A 428 -4.49 -20.20 -16.56
N VAL A 429 -4.63 -19.40 -17.61
CA VAL A 429 -4.99 -19.83 -18.95
C VAL A 429 -3.97 -19.22 -19.89
N SER A 430 -3.41 -20.04 -20.77
CA SER A 430 -2.45 -19.63 -21.78
C SER A 430 -2.75 -20.44 -23.02
N GLN A 431 -3.04 -19.79 -24.15
CA GLN A 431 -3.39 -20.48 -25.39
C GLN A 431 -2.72 -19.82 -26.59
N ALA A 432 -2.03 -20.60 -27.42
CA ALA A 432 -1.38 -20.13 -28.63
C ALA A 432 -2.36 -19.47 -29.61
N SER A 433 -3.61 -19.95 -29.69
CA SER A 433 -4.65 -19.36 -30.53
C SER A 433 -4.94 -17.89 -30.19
N ARG A 434 -4.78 -17.50 -28.93
CA ARG A 434 -4.96 -16.11 -28.47
C ARG A 434 -3.81 -15.23 -28.93
N VAL A 435 -2.59 -15.76 -28.96
CA VAL A 435 -1.42 -15.07 -29.52
C VAL A 435 -1.64 -14.76 -30.98
N GLU A 436 -2.07 -15.75 -31.77
CA GLU A 436 -2.30 -15.58 -33.20
C GLU A 436 -3.44 -14.61 -33.52
N ALA A 437 -4.44 -14.53 -32.64
CA ALA A 437 -5.55 -13.59 -32.78
C ALA A 437 -5.19 -12.15 -32.35
N ASN A 438 -4.24 -11.98 -31.42
CA ASN A 438 -4.01 -10.70 -30.75
C ASN A 438 -2.63 -10.11 -30.93
N LEU A 439 -1.62 -10.81 -31.47
CA LEU A 439 -0.33 -10.20 -31.78
C LEU A 439 -0.25 -9.82 -33.26
N ILE A 440 0.27 -8.63 -33.52
CA ILE A 440 0.49 -8.13 -34.87
C ILE A 440 1.73 -8.78 -35.50
N ARG A 441 1.60 -9.23 -36.75
CA ARG A 441 2.71 -9.78 -37.55
C ARG A 441 3.46 -8.68 -38.32
N SER A 442 4.69 -8.98 -38.72
CA SER A 442 5.60 -8.06 -39.43
C SER A 442 5.15 -7.65 -40.83
N ASN A 443 4.18 -8.35 -41.45
CA ASN A 443 3.72 -8.13 -42.82
C ASN A 443 2.48 -7.23 -42.95
N ARG A 444 2.23 -6.35 -41.97
CA ARG A 444 1.03 -5.50 -41.90
C ARG A 444 1.30 -4.07 -42.35
N THR A 445 0.26 -3.39 -42.84
CA THR A 445 0.36 -1.99 -43.27
C THR A 445 0.48 -1.05 -42.07
N MET A 446 0.95 0.19 -42.27
CA MET A 446 0.97 1.18 -41.17
C MET A 446 -0.43 1.45 -40.60
N GLU A 447 -1.46 1.44 -41.46
CA GLU A 447 -2.85 1.60 -41.04
C GLU A 447 -3.33 0.44 -40.15
N ASP A 448 -2.95 -0.80 -40.49
CA ASP A 448 -3.19 -1.96 -39.62
C ASP A 448 -2.54 -1.79 -38.25
N ILE A 449 -1.29 -1.31 -38.21
CA ILE A 449 -0.54 -1.11 -36.96
C ILE A 449 -1.20 -0.02 -36.10
N ILE A 450 -1.57 1.11 -36.70
CA ILE A 450 -2.28 2.19 -36.01
C ILE A 450 -3.59 1.67 -35.42
N ASN A 451 -4.41 0.95 -36.21
CA ASN A 451 -5.67 0.41 -35.75
C ASN A 451 -5.50 -0.61 -34.61
N TYR A 452 -4.47 -1.46 -34.72
CA TYR A 452 -4.12 -2.42 -33.69
C TYR A 452 -3.82 -1.77 -32.34
N PHE A 453 -2.95 -0.76 -32.32
CA PHE A 453 -2.60 -0.03 -31.09
C PHE A 453 -3.77 0.82 -30.56
N ALA A 454 -4.58 1.41 -31.45
CA ALA A 454 -5.74 2.20 -31.07
C ALA A 454 -6.80 1.38 -30.32
N VAL A 455 -7.07 0.14 -30.76
CA VAL A 455 -8.00 -0.77 -30.05
C VAL A 455 -7.49 -1.14 -28.65
N LYS A 456 -6.18 -1.11 -28.43
CA LYS A 456 -5.54 -1.33 -27.12
C LYS A 456 -5.38 -0.04 -26.31
N GLY A 457 -5.90 1.09 -26.81
CA GLY A 457 -5.96 2.37 -26.09
C GLY A 457 -4.71 3.24 -26.22
N PHE A 458 -3.81 2.95 -27.16
CA PHE A 458 -2.61 3.75 -27.39
C PHE A 458 -2.87 4.85 -28.44
N THR A 459 -2.27 6.01 -28.21
CA THR A 459 -2.16 7.09 -29.20
C THR A 459 -1.09 6.77 -30.24
N ILE A 460 -1.12 7.50 -31.36
CA ILE A 460 -0.07 7.40 -32.39
C ILE A 460 1.31 7.77 -31.81
N GLU A 461 1.37 8.78 -30.95
CA GLU A 461 2.62 9.19 -30.29
C GLU A 461 3.19 8.07 -29.42
N GLU A 462 2.35 7.42 -28.60
CA GLU A 462 2.77 6.28 -27.78
C GLU A 462 3.18 5.07 -28.63
N MET A 463 2.46 4.77 -29.70
CA MET A 463 2.84 3.72 -30.66
C MET A 463 4.23 3.99 -31.26
N VAL A 464 4.51 5.22 -31.70
CA VAL A 464 5.82 5.61 -32.24
C VAL A 464 6.90 5.52 -31.16
N ALA A 465 6.62 5.98 -29.94
CA ALA A 465 7.56 5.87 -28.82
C ALA A 465 7.88 4.40 -28.48
N LEU A 466 6.88 3.52 -28.44
CA LEU A 466 7.06 2.09 -28.20
C LEU A 466 7.84 1.40 -29.33
N SER A 467 7.71 1.85 -30.58
CA SER A 467 8.51 1.36 -31.70
C SER A 467 10.01 1.65 -31.49
N GLY A 468 10.37 2.67 -30.70
CA GLY A 468 11.74 2.93 -30.27
C GLY A 468 12.36 1.80 -29.42
N GLY A 469 11.56 0.87 -28.88
CA GLY A 469 12.07 -0.33 -28.20
C GLY A 469 12.97 -1.20 -29.08
N HIS A 470 12.86 -1.10 -30.40
CA HIS A 470 13.74 -1.78 -31.35
C HIS A 470 15.20 -1.32 -31.29
N THR A 471 15.52 -0.22 -30.59
CA THR A 471 16.90 0.20 -30.34
C THR A 471 17.69 -0.79 -29.49
N ILE A 472 17.03 -1.60 -28.66
CA ILE A 472 17.67 -2.59 -27.81
C ILE A 472 17.26 -4.00 -28.26
N GLY A 473 18.07 -4.60 -29.14
CA GLY A 473 17.86 -5.97 -29.62
C GLY A 473 18.14 -6.14 -31.11
N PHE A 474 17.81 -7.33 -31.61
CA PHE A 474 17.97 -7.69 -33.01
C PHE A 474 16.71 -8.40 -33.51
N SER A 475 16.36 -8.20 -34.78
CA SER A 475 15.34 -8.99 -35.44
C SER A 475 15.98 -10.23 -36.06
N HIS A 476 15.29 -11.37 -36.01
CA HIS A 476 15.76 -12.56 -36.72
C HIS A 476 15.67 -12.34 -38.23
N CYS A 477 16.66 -12.81 -38.98
CA CYS A 477 16.70 -12.64 -40.44
C CYS A 477 15.43 -13.13 -41.14
N LYS A 478 14.78 -14.18 -40.62
CA LYS A 478 13.51 -14.71 -41.16
C LYS A 478 12.38 -13.67 -41.23
N GLU A 479 12.40 -12.65 -40.37
CA GLU A 479 11.34 -11.64 -40.28
C GLU A 479 11.44 -10.55 -41.36
N PHE A 480 12.62 -10.38 -41.96
CA PHE A 480 12.87 -9.34 -42.97
C PHE A 480 13.59 -9.87 -44.22
N ALA A 481 13.88 -11.17 -44.29
CA ALA A 481 14.56 -11.80 -45.42
C ALA A 481 13.85 -11.52 -46.74
N ASP A 482 12.51 -11.56 -46.76
CA ASP A 482 11.70 -11.32 -47.96
C ASP A 482 11.71 -9.86 -48.41
N ARG A 483 12.16 -8.93 -47.56
CA ARG A 483 12.41 -7.53 -47.95
C ARG A 483 13.77 -7.35 -48.63
N ILE A 484 14.74 -8.19 -48.29
CA ILE A 484 16.10 -8.13 -48.84
C ILE A 484 16.23 -9.01 -50.07
N PHE A 485 15.58 -10.17 -50.11
CA PHE A 485 15.74 -11.18 -51.13
C PHE A 485 14.38 -11.68 -51.66
N ASN A 486 14.23 -11.78 -52.98
CA ASN A 486 13.09 -12.46 -53.59
C ASN A 486 13.12 -13.98 -53.28
N TYR A 487 12.02 -14.71 -53.51
CA TYR A 487 11.88 -16.15 -53.18
C TYR A 487 13.04 -17.05 -53.65
N ASN A 488 13.71 -16.68 -54.75
CA ASN A 488 14.87 -17.40 -55.32
C ASN A 488 16.24 -16.94 -54.77
N ARG A 489 16.28 -16.00 -53.81
CA ARG A 489 17.48 -15.40 -53.19
C ARG A 489 18.51 -14.77 -54.14
N THR A 490 18.12 -14.44 -55.36
CA THR A 490 19.03 -13.96 -56.42
C THR A 490 18.88 -12.48 -56.77
N THR A 491 17.82 -11.79 -56.29
CA THR A 491 17.57 -10.39 -56.65
C THR A 491 17.07 -9.61 -55.44
N PRO A 492 17.66 -8.43 -55.14
CA PRO A 492 17.16 -7.58 -54.08
C PRO A 492 15.77 -7.02 -54.41
N THR A 493 14.84 -7.16 -53.47
CA THR A 493 13.48 -6.63 -53.57
C THR A 493 13.38 -5.16 -53.10
N ASP A 494 14.32 -4.72 -52.27
CA ASP A 494 14.47 -3.35 -51.79
C ASP A 494 15.93 -2.88 -52.02
N PRO A 495 16.21 -2.15 -53.12
CA PRO A 495 17.56 -1.74 -53.48
C PRO A 495 18.21 -0.76 -52.48
N GLU A 496 17.42 0.07 -51.78
CA GLU A 496 17.93 1.03 -50.80
C GLU A 496 18.36 0.33 -49.50
N MET A 497 17.55 -0.62 -49.03
CA MET A 497 17.92 -1.46 -47.89
C MET A 497 19.16 -2.29 -48.22
N TYR A 498 19.24 -2.89 -49.42
CA TYR A 498 20.39 -3.69 -49.82
C TYR A 498 21.71 -2.90 -49.85
N GLN A 499 21.68 -1.62 -50.24
CA GLN A 499 22.87 -0.75 -50.30
C GLN A 499 23.34 -0.27 -48.93
N THR A 500 22.47 -0.27 -47.92
CA THR A 500 22.75 0.25 -46.57
C THR A 500 23.12 -0.85 -45.57
N LEU A 501 22.96 -2.12 -45.94
CA LEU A 501 23.42 -3.25 -45.13
C LEU A 501 24.96 -3.28 -45.06
N PRO A 502 25.54 -3.62 -43.89
CA PRO A 502 26.96 -3.95 -43.79
C PRO A 502 27.33 -5.01 -44.84
N LYS A 503 28.49 -4.86 -45.49
CA LYS A 503 28.94 -5.78 -46.56
C LYS A 503 29.37 -7.16 -46.04
N ASP A 504 29.35 -7.36 -44.72
CA ASP A 504 29.92 -8.49 -44.00
C ASP A 504 28.83 -9.41 -43.45
#